data_AF-A0A2S9WSU8-F1
#
_entry.id   AF-A0A2S9WSU8-F1
#
_cell.length_a   1.000
_cell.length_b   1.000
_cell.length_c   1.000
_cell.angle_alpha   90.00
_cell.angle_beta   90.00
_cell.angle_gamma   90.00
#
_symmetry.space_group_name_H-M   'P 1'
#
loop_
_entity.id
_entity.type
_entity.pdbx_description
1 polymer ?
#
loop_
_entity_poly.entity_id
_entity_poly.type
_entity_poly.pdbx_seq_one_letter_code
_entity_poly.pdbx_strand_id
1 'polypeptide(L)'
;MNFIKRLGFYMGGFAIGLVFLVFFLSGKRAQCNWFPEDRVIADINKKNSVRFSPEFRELLANKEIDTTSVIMILKYGDVDFSKSNTDTIPCNRYYINGRQELAKTALIVTNCDRYVRVEKLVIEKD
;
A
#
# COMPACT_ATOMS: atom_id res chain seq x y z
N MET A 1 -31.56 -37.99 15.45
CA MET A 1 -30.29 -38.22 14.72
C MET A 1 -29.12 -37.98 15.67
N ASN A 2 -28.10 -38.84 15.62
CA ASN A 2 -26.94 -38.77 16.50
C ASN A 2 -26.08 -37.52 16.17
N PHE A 3 -25.64 -36.76 17.18
CA PHE A 3 -24.95 -35.47 17.01
C PHE A 3 -23.70 -35.57 16.11
N ILE A 4 -22.93 -36.65 16.28
CA ILE A 4 -21.72 -36.94 15.50
C ILE A 4 -22.02 -37.02 14.00
N LYS A 5 -23.14 -37.64 13.62
CA LYS A 5 -23.53 -37.77 12.21
C LYS A 5 -23.83 -36.40 11.60
N ARG A 6 -24.53 -35.54 12.35
CA ARG A 6 -24.84 -34.16 11.93
C ARG A 6 -23.57 -33.32 11.79
N LEU A 7 -22.64 -33.44 12.73
CA LEU A 7 -21.34 -32.76 12.68
C LEU A 7 -20.50 -33.22 11.47
N GLY A 8 -20.47 -34.53 11.19
CA GLY A 8 -19.77 -35.09 10.03
C GLY A 8 -20.29 -34.53 8.70
N PHE A 9 -21.61 -34.41 8.53
CA PHE A 9 -22.18 -33.80 7.32
C PHE A 9 -21.80 -32.32 7.17
N TYR A 10 -21.80 -31.53 8.25
CA TYR A 10 -21.37 -30.13 8.19
C TYR A 10 -19.88 -29.99 7.88
N MET A 11 -19.02 -30.79 8.52
CA MET A 11 -17.58 -30.76 8.29
C MET A 11 -17.20 -31.24 6.87
N GLY A 12 -17.93 -32.22 6.33
CA GLY A 12 -17.74 -32.66 4.94
C GLY A 12 -18.07 -31.55 3.94
N GLY A 13 -19.22 -30.88 4.10
CA GLY A 13 -19.58 -29.73 3.27
C GLY A 13 -18.60 -28.56 3.41
N PHE A 14 -18.16 -28.27 4.64
CA PHE A 14 -17.16 -27.23 4.92
C PHE A 14 -15.81 -27.54 4.26
N ALA A 15 -15.33 -28.77 4.34
CA ALA A 15 -14.08 -29.19 3.71
C ALA A 15 -14.13 -29.04 2.18
N ILE A 16 -15.24 -29.46 1.55
CA ILE A 16 -15.45 -29.25 0.11
C ILE A 16 -15.45 -27.74 -0.21
N GLY A 17 -16.14 -26.94 0.60
CA GLY A 17 -16.15 -25.48 0.46
C GLY A 17 -14.75 -24.85 0.53
N LEU A 18 -13.89 -25.32 1.45
CA LEU A 18 -12.50 -24.85 1.55
C LEU A 18 -11.67 -25.18 0.31
N VAL A 19 -11.84 -26.37 -0.28
CA VAL A 19 -11.14 -26.75 -1.52
C VAL A 19 -11.51 -25.81 -2.67
N PHE A 20 -12.80 -25.52 -2.84
CA PHE A 20 -13.26 -24.54 -3.84
C PHE A 20 -12.70 -23.14 -3.55
N LEU A 21 -12.76 -22.69 -2.30
CA LEU A 21 -12.27 -21.37 -1.90
C LEU A 21 -10.78 -21.19 -2.23
N VAL A 22 -9.94 -22.18 -1.89
CA VAL A 22 -8.51 -22.15 -2.20
C VAL A 22 -8.30 -22.11 -3.72
N PHE A 23 -9.02 -22.92 -4.50
CA PHE A 23 -8.91 -22.91 -5.95
C PHE A 23 -9.17 -21.51 -6.57
N PHE A 24 -10.22 -20.81 -6.11
CA PHE A 24 -10.53 -19.47 -6.60
C PHE A 24 -9.55 -18.39 -6.09
N LEU A 25 -9.05 -18.52 -4.86
CA LEU A 25 -8.11 -17.56 -4.28
C LEU A 25 -6.69 -17.73 -4.82
N SER A 26 -6.23 -18.95 -5.13
CA SER A 26 -4.90 -19.21 -5.66
C SER A 26 -4.67 -18.64 -7.06
N GLY A 27 -5.73 -18.49 -7.87
CA GLY A 27 -5.63 -17.98 -9.25
C GLY A 27 -5.52 -16.46 -9.35
N LYS A 28 -5.90 -15.71 -8.32
CA LYS A 28 -5.80 -14.24 -8.30
C LYS A 28 -4.76 -13.84 -7.26
N ARG A 29 -3.93 -12.82 -7.56
CA ARG A 29 -3.14 -12.12 -6.52
C ARG A 29 -4.10 -11.36 -5.61
N ALA A 30 -4.91 -12.07 -4.84
CA ALA A 30 -5.90 -11.53 -3.95
C ALA A 30 -5.16 -10.85 -2.78
N GLN A 31 -4.83 -9.58 -2.98
CA GLN A 31 -4.33 -8.74 -1.90
C GLN A 31 -5.55 -8.34 -1.08
N CYS A 32 -5.61 -8.82 0.17
CA CYS A 32 -6.65 -8.44 1.13
C CYS A 32 -6.36 -7.03 1.65
N ASN A 33 -6.63 -6.00 0.83
CA ASN A 33 -6.42 -4.59 1.18
C ASN A 33 -7.56 -4.06 2.05
N TRP A 34 -7.76 -4.69 3.21
CA TRP A 34 -8.86 -4.35 4.11
C TRP A 34 -8.54 -3.14 4.98
N PHE A 35 -7.28 -2.92 5.33
CA PHE A 35 -6.86 -1.78 6.13
C PHE A 35 -6.82 -0.48 5.30
N PRO A 36 -7.11 0.68 5.94
CA PRO A 36 -7.05 1.97 5.26
C PRO A 36 -5.70 2.26 4.59
N GLU A 37 -4.58 1.90 5.23
CA GLU A 37 -3.23 2.07 4.70
C GLU A 37 -3.02 1.27 3.40
N ASP A 38 -3.40 -0.01 3.39
CA ASP A 38 -3.28 -0.89 2.23
C ASP A 38 -4.08 -0.36 1.04
N ARG A 39 -5.24 0.27 1.31
CA ARG A 39 -6.06 0.88 0.26
C ARG A 39 -5.35 2.07 -0.39
N VAL A 40 -4.71 2.92 0.40
CA VAL A 40 -3.95 4.07 -0.11
C VAL A 40 -2.75 3.60 -0.93
N ILE A 41 -1.97 2.65 -0.41
CA ILE A 41 -0.82 2.09 -1.13
C ILE A 41 -1.26 1.35 -2.40
N ALA A 42 -2.34 0.58 -2.35
CA ALA A 42 -2.88 -0.08 -3.53
C ALA A 42 -3.42 0.91 -4.58
N ASP A 43 -4.04 2.00 -4.16
CA ASP A 43 -4.50 3.07 -5.06
C ASP A 43 -3.31 3.78 -5.73
N ILE A 44 -2.26 4.11 -4.97
CA ILE A 44 -1.00 4.64 -5.50
C ILE A 44 -0.38 3.66 -6.51
N ASN A 45 -0.31 2.38 -6.18
CA ASN A 45 0.27 1.34 -7.04
C ASN A 45 -0.53 1.06 -8.32
N LYS A 46 -1.84 1.33 -8.32
CA LYS A 46 -2.68 1.22 -9.53
C LYS A 46 -2.43 2.36 -10.52
N LYS A 47 -1.84 3.47 -10.07
CA LYS A 47 -1.61 4.66 -10.89
C LYS A 47 -0.29 4.52 -11.63
N ASN A 48 -0.35 4.51 -12.96
CA ASN A 48 0.82 4.33 -13.83
C ASN A 48 1.66 5.61 -14.01
N SER A 49 1.25 6.75 -13.44
CA SER A 49 1.95 8.04 -13.59
C SER A 49 2.47 8.53 -12.24
N VAL A 50 3.76 8.32 -12.00
CA VAL A 50 4.49 8.95 -10.90
C VAL A 50 5.18 10.21 -11.43
N ARG A 51 4.95 11.35 -10.77
CA ARG A 51 5.53 12.65 -11.09
C ARG A 51 6.39 13.11 -9.91
N PHE A 52 7.44 13.85 -10.21
CA PHE A 52 8.31 14.45 -9.18
C PHE A 52 8.15 15.97 -9.23
N SER A 53 8.05 16.60 -8.05
CA SER A 53 8.12 18.05 -7.96
C SER A 53 9.49 18.55 -8.46
N PRO A 54 9.60 19.81 -8.94
CA PRO A 54 10.89 20.35 -9.36
C PRO A 54 11.96 20.25 -8.26
N GLU A 55 11.60 20.61 -7.03
CA GLU A 55 12.46 20.50 -5.84
C GLU A 55 12.93 19.05 -5.62
N PHE A 56 12.03 18.07 -5.73
CA PHE A 56 12.38 16.67 -5.55
C PHE A 56 13.30 16.14 -6.67
N ARG A 57 13.19 16.67 -7.88
CA ARG A 57 14.11 16.32 -8.98
C ARG A 57 15.53 16.78 -8.71
N GLU A 58 15.71 17.89 -8.00
CA GLU A 58 17.03 18.34 -7.57
C GLU A 58 17.63 17.38 -6.53
N LEU A 59 16.83 16.88 -5.57
CA LEU A 59 17.28 15.86 -4.60
C LEU A 59 17.74 14.57 -5.29
N LEU A 60 16.99 14.13 -6.32
CA LEU A 60 17.39 12.99 -7.16
C LEU A 60 18.69 13.27 -7.91
N ALA A 61 18.87 14.48 -8.46
CA ALA A 61 20.09 14.88 -9.16
C ALA A 61 21.30 14.95 -8.22
N ASN A 62 21.09 15.40 -6.99
CA ASN A 62 22.09 15.47 -5.93
C ASN A 62 22.40 14.10 -5.28
N LYS A 63 21.73 13.04 -5.73
CA LYS A 63 21.87 11.66 -5.21
C LYS A 63 21.58 11.53 -3.71
N GLU A 64 20.72 12.38 -3.17
CA GLU A 64 20.28 12.26 -1.76
C GLU A 64 19.35 11.06 -1.56
N ILE A 65 18.62 10.68 -2.61
CA ILE A 65 17.79 9.48 -2.65
C ILE A 65 17.80 8.87 -4.05
N ASP A 66 17.74 7.55 -4.13
CA ASP A 66 17.59 6.85 -5.40
C ASP A 66 16.12 6.66 -5.78
N THR A 67 15.86 6.66 -7.09
CA THR A 67 14.57 6.33 -7.69
C THR A 67 14.04 4.96 -7.24
N THR A 68 14.91 3.97 -7.04
CA THR A 68 14.53 2.64 -6.53
C THR A 68 13.98 2.73 -5.12
N SER A 69 14.65 3.50 -4.24
CA SER A 69 14.20 3.75 -2.87
C SER A 69 12.84 4.42 -2.85
N VAL A 70 12.62 5.42 -3.71
CA VAL A 70 11.31 6.08 -3.82
C VAL A 70 10.21 5.10 -4.24
N ILE A 71 10.47 4.26 -5.25
CA ILE A 71 9.51 3.25 -5.71
C ILE A 71 9.23 2.23 -4.60
N MET A 72 10.24 1.81 -3.84
CA MET A 72 10.07 0.89 -2.72
C MET A 72 9.17 1.50 -1.63
N ILE A 73 9.37 2.77 -1.27
CA ILE A 73 8.53 3.47 -0.29
C ILE A 73 7.09 3.59 -0.81
N LEU A 74 6.88 3.97 -2.07
CA LEU A 74 5.54 4.08 -2.65
C LEU A 74 4.80 2.74 -2.71
N LYS A 75 5.52 1.63 -2.87
CA LYS A 75 4.93 0.31 -3.06
C LYS A 75 4.69 -0.45 -1.76
N TYR A 76 5.55 -0.26 -0.77
CA TYR A 76 5.57 -1.06 0.45
C TYR A 76 5.67 -0.23 1.74
N GLY A 77 5.63 1.10 1.66
CA GLY A 77 5.70 1.97 2.83
C GLY A 77 4.43 1.95 3.68
N ASP A 78 4.54 2.56 4.86
CA ASP A 78 3.47 2.70 5.83
C ASP A 78 2.90 4.11 5.79
N VAL A 79 1.58 4.24 5.72
CA VAL A 79 0.91 5.55 5.65
C VAL A 79 0.65 6.07 7.06
N ASP A 80 1.27 7.20 7.40
CA ASP A 80 1.01 7.90 8.65
C ASP A 80 -0.16 8.87 8.46
N PHE A 81 -1.37 8.42 8.80
CA PHE A 81 -2.58 9.25 8.71
C PHE A 81 -2.57 10.45 9.66
N SER A 82 -1.79 10.42 10.75
CA SER A 82 -1.71 11.54 11.69
C SER A 82 -0.97 12.74 11.10
N LYS A 83 -0.01 12.49 10.21
CA LYS A 83 0.76 13.49 9.47
C LYS A 83 0.19 13.77 8.06
N SER A 84 -0.82 13.01 7.64
CA SER A 84 -1.45 13.12 6.32
C SER A 84 -2.62 14.11 6.33
N ASN A 85 -2.95 14.66 5.16
CA ASN A 85 -4.13 15.48 4.95
C ASN A 85 -5.01 14.87 3.86
N THR A 86 -6.13 14.28 4.27
CA THR A 86 -7.06 13.54 3.40
C THR A 86 -8.22 14.38 2.89
N ASP A 87 -8.37 15.62 3.33
CA ASP A 87 -9.51 16.50 3.00
C ASP A 87 -9.16 17.53 1.93
N THR A 88 -8.04 17.35 1.23
CA THR A 88 -7.59 18.26 0.18
C THR A 88 -8.21 17.91 -1.17
N ILE A 89 -9.12 18.76 -1.65
CA ILE A 89 -9.65 18.66 -3.02
C ILE A 89 -8.71 19.46 -3.95
N PRO A 90 -8.23 18.91 -5.09
CA PRO A 90 -8.66 17.68 -5.75
C PRO A 90 -7.79 16.42 -5.47
N CYS A 91 -6.78 16.51 -4.61
CA CYS A 91 -5.84 15.42 -4.37
C CYS A 91 -5.47 15.32 -2.89
N ASN A 92 -5.47 14.10 -2.35
CA ASN A 92 -5.11 13.86 -0.96
C ASN A 92 -3.59 13.88 -0.78
N ARG A 93 -3.10 14.43 0.33
CA ARG A 93 -1.68 14.42 0.67
C ARG A 93 -1.40 13.37 1.75
N TYR A 94 -0.52 12.42 1.45
CA TYR A 94 -0.14 11.35 2.35
C TYR A 94 1.32 11.48 2.78
N TYR A 95 1.58 11.15 4.04
CA TYR A 95 2.90 10.97 4.60
C TYR A 95 3.19 9.46 4.62
N ILE A 96 4.20 9.01 3.88
CA ILE A 96 4.51 7.59 3.70
C ILE A 96 5.91 7.32 4.24
N ASN A 97 5.98 6.51 5.30
CA ASN A 97 7.23 6.04 5.90
C ASN A 97 7.79 4.87 5.09
N GLY A 98 9.10 4.86 4.89
CA GLY A 98 9.79 3.68 4.37
C GLY A 98 9.81 2.55 5.40
N ARG A 99 10.07 1.33 4.91
CA ARG A 99 10.26 0.14 5.75
C ARG A 99 11.72 -0.33 5.69
N GLN A 100 12.13 -1.09 6.71
CA GLN A 100 13.45 -1.74 6.78
C GLN A 100 14.61 -0.75 6.64
N GLU A 101 15.46 -0.90 5.63
CA GLU A 101 16.61 -0.03 5.36
C GLU A 101 16.21 1.43 5.07
N LEU A 102 14.94 1.67 4.73
CA LEU A 102 14.37 3.00 4.48
C LEU A 102 13.51 3.51 5.64
N ALA A 103 13.56 2.87 6.82
CA ALA A 103 12.73 3.25 7.97
C ALA A 103 12.95 4.69 8.46
N LYS A 104 14.13 5.28 8.21
CA LYS A 104 14.44 6.67 8.56
C LYS A 104 14.03 7.69 7.49
N THR A 105 13.39 7.23 6.43
CA THR A 105 13.04 8.04 5.27
C THR A 105 11.55 8.03 5.08
N ALA A 106 10.96 9.21 4.93
CA ALA A 106 9.56 9.40 4.63
C ALA A 106 9.37 10.29 3.40
N LEU A 107 8.25 10.08 2.71
CA LEU A 107 7.87 10.84 1.54
C LEU A 107 6.53 11.54 1.78
N ILE A 108 6.47 12.81 1.40
CA ILE A 108 5.21 13.53 1.28
C ILE A 108 4.75 13.40 -0.16
N VAL A 109 3.59 12.78 -0.34
CA VAL A 109 3.08 12.36 -1.63
C VAL A 109 1.67 12.90 -1.82
N THR A 110 1.44 13.58 -2.93
CA THR A 110 0.10 14.02 -3.34
C THR A 110 -0.50 12.99 -4.29
N ASN A 111 -1.58 12.35 -3.85
CA ASN A 111 -2.28 11.31 -4.57
C ASN A 111 -3.54 11.87 -5.26
N CYS A 112 -3.51 12.00 -6.58
CA CYS A 112 -4.61 12.47 -7.41
C CYS A 112 -5.24 11.31 -8.20
N ASP A 113 -6.44 11.47 -8.76
CA ASP A 113 -7.16 10.41 -9.50
C ASP A 113 -6.34 9.71 -10.59
N ARG A 114 -5.50 10.45 -11.33
CA ARG A 114 -4.75 9.92 -12.49
C ARG A 114 -3.25 9.77 -12.28
N TYR A 115 -2.69 10.45 -11.28
CA TYR A 115 -1.24 10.48 -11.07
C TYR A 115 -0.91 10.68 -9.60
N VAL A 116 0.29 10.27 -9.24
CA VAL A 116 0.86 10.45 -7.92
C VAL A 116 2.05 11.39 -8.05
N ARG A 117 2.13 12.43 -7.22
CA ARG A 117 3.24 13.37 -7.22
C ARG A 117 4.02 13.25 -5.91
N VAL A 118 5.32 12.97 -6.00
CA VAL A 118 6.22 13.05 -4.85
C VAL A 118 6.64 14.50 -4.68
N GLU A 119 6.34 15.09 -3.53
CA GLU A 119 6.56 16.50 -3.26
C GLU A 119 7.84 16.74 -2.48
N LYS A 120 8.03 16.01 -1.38
CA LYS A 120 9.14 16.24 -0.45
C LYS A 120 9.71 14.93 0.10
N LEU A 121 11.01 14.97 0.38
CA LEU A 121 11.74 13.98 1.17
C LEU A 121 11.83 14.47 2.61
N VAL A 122 11.57 13.59 3.57
CA VAL A 122 11.82 13.83 4.99
C VAL A 122 12.73 12.73 5.49
N ILE A 123 13.85 13.10 6.09
CA ILE A 123 14.77 12.15 6.73
C ILE A 123 14.65 12.41 8.22
N GLU A 124 14.14 11.42 8.97
CA GLU A 124 14.14 11.49 10.42
C GLU A 124 15.59 11.34 10.90
N LYS A 125 16.13 12.42 11.47
CA LYS A 125 17.43 12.40 12.15
C LYS A 125 17.21 11.93 13.57
N ASP A 126 18.03 10.98 14.00
CA ASP A 126 18.10 10.54 15.42
C ASP A 126 18.46 11.72 16.34
#